data_AF-A0A5D2T7Q6-F1
#
_entry.id   AF-A0A5D2T7Q6-F1
#
_cell.length_a   1.000
_cell.length_b   1.000
_cell.length_c   1.000
_cell.angle_alpha   90.00
_cell.angle_beta   90.00
_cell.angle_gamma   90.00
#
_symmetry.space_group_name_H-M   'P 1'
#
loop_
_entity.id
_entity.type
_entity.pdbx_description
1 polymer ?
#
loop_
_entity_poly.entity_id
_entity_poly.type
_entity_poly.pdbx_seq_one_letter_code
_entity_poly.pdbx_strand_id
1 'polypeptide(L)'
;MLMTNLLMALCFPLLIGSIELIYFSAVLSKVMEGGWLPLVFATFFLTVMYIWHYGSVLKYQSEVREKISMDFMIELGSKLGTVRVPGIDLLYNELVHGIPSIFGQFLLSLPSIHSTIIFVCIKYVPVPVVPQEERFLFCRVGPKDYHIFKCIARYGYKDV
;
A
#
# COMPACT_ATOMS: atom_id res chain seq x y z
N MET A 1 -39.95 32.36 -15.91
CA MET A 1 -38.88 31.96 -16.85
C MET A 1 -37.97 30.88 -16.28
N LEU A 2 -37.46 31.01 -15.03
CA LEU A 2 -36.58 29.99 -14.40
C LEU A 2 -37.22 28.59 -14.24
N MET A 3 -38.51 28.52 -13.84
CA MET A 3 -39.18 27.25 -13.54
C MET A 3 -39.48 26.40 -14.79
N THR A 4 -39.74 27.04 -15.93
CA THR A 4 -39.96 26.36 -17.22
C THR A 4 -38.68 25.71 -17.75
N ASN A 5 -37.52 26.34 -17.54
CA ASN A 5 -36.22 25.77 -17.92
C ASN A 5 -35.84 24.56 -17.06
N LEU A 6 -36.21 24.56 -15.77
CA LEU A 6 -35.97 23.42 -14.87
C LEU A 6 -36.81 22.20 -15.28
N LEU A 7 -38.07 22.41 -15.65
CA LEU A 7 -38.95 21.35 -16.15
C LEU A 7 -38.42 20.74 -17.45
N MET A 8 -37.91 21.57 -18.36
CA MET A 8 -37.32 21.11 -19.63
C MET A 8 -36.01 20.34 -19.40
N ALA A 9 -35.18 20.79 -18.45
CA ALA A 9 -33.96 20.10 -18.04
C ALA A 9 -34.21 18.75 -17.37
N LEU A 10 -35.32 18.58 -16.65
CA LEU A 10 -35.74 17.30 -16.07
C LEU A 10 -36.40 16.36 -17.09
N CYS A 11 -37.05 16.91 -18.12
CA CYS A 11 -37.70 16.12 -19.17
C CYS A 11 -36.69 15.29 -19.98
N PHE A 12 -35.51 15.84 -20.25
CA PHE A 12 -34.45 15.15 -20.99
C PHE A 12 -33.93 13.85 -20.32
N PRO A 13 -33.47 13.85 -19.05
CA PRO A 13 -33.06 12.62 -18.37
C PRO A 13 -34.23 11.68 -18.10
N LEU A 14 -35.47 12.18 -17.96
CA LEU A 14 -36.64 11.32 -17.84
C LEU A 14 -36.92 10.54 -19.12
N LEU A 15 -36.84 11.19 -20.29
CA LEU A 15 -37.04 10.53 -21.58
C LEU A 15 -35.94 9.50 -21.85
N ILE A 16 -34.67 9.87 -21.68
CA ILE A 16 -33.55 8.94 -21.86
C ILE A 16 -33.61 7.80 -20.86
N GLY A 17 -33.82 8.12 -19.58
CA GLY A 17 -33.94 7.12 -18.52
C GLY A 17 -35.10 6.16 -18.75
N SER A 18 -36.23 6.62 -19.29
CA SER A 18 -37.35 5.73 -19.64
C SER A 18 -37.01 4.76 -20.76
N ILE A 19 -36.29 5.20 -21.80
CA ILE A 19 -35.83 4.36 -22.90
C ILE A 19 -34.83 3.32 -22.36
N GLU A 20 -33.85 3.76 -21.57
CA GLU A 20 -32.88 2.86 -20.92
C GLU A 20 -33.55 1.84 -20.00
N LEU A 21 -34.57 2.23 -19.23
CA LEU A 21 -35.34 1.33 -18.37
C LEU A 21 -36.08 0.25 -19.17
N ILE A 22 -36.67 0.60 -20.32
CA ILE A 22 -37.35 -0.36 -21.20
C ILE A 22 -36.32 -1.35 -21.78
N TYR A 23 -35.18 -0.85 -22.25
CA TYR A 23 -34.09 -1.70 -22.74
C TYR A 23 -33.53 -2.60 -21.63
N PHE A 24 -33.31 -2.06 -20.43
CA PHE A 24 -32.85 -2.82 -19.27
C PHE A 24 -33.84 -3.92 -18.91
N SER A 25 -35.14 -3.60 -18.87
CA SER A 25 -36.19 -4.58 -18.59
C SER A 25 -36.26 -5.67 -19.66
N ALA A 26 -36.11 -5.33 -20.94
CA ALA A 26 -36.08 -6.32 -22.03
C ALA A 26 -34.88 -7.28 -21.91
N VAL A 27 -33.70 -6.76 -21.56
CA VAL A 27 -32.51 -7.56 -21.29
C VAL A 27 -32.72 -8.44 -20.05
N LEU A 28 -33.35 -7.92 -18.98
CA LEU A 28 -33.62 -8.66 -17.75
C LEU A 28 -34.62 -9.82 -17.97
N SER A 29 -35.64 -9.62 -18.80
CA SER A 29 -36.57 -10.71 -19.18
C SER A 29 -35.85 -11.82 -19.95
N LYS A 30 -34.93 -11.47 -20.86
CA LYS A 30 -34.07 -12.43 -21.59
C LYS A 30 -33.08 -13.16 -20.67
N VAL A 31 -32.71 -12.58 -19.52
CA VAL A 31 -31.86 -13.26 -18.52
C VAL A 31 -32.59 -14.47 -17.93
N MET A 32 -33.89 -14.36 -17.63
CA MET A 32 -34.69 -15.50 -17.12
C MET A 32 -34.86 -16.63 -18.15
N GLU A 33 -34.87 -16.31 -19.45
CA GLU A 33 -35.03 -17.30 -20.52
C GLU A 33 -33.72 -18.00 -20.93
N GLY A 34 -32.55 -17.56 -20.43
CA GLY A 34 -31.27 -18.21 -20.75
C GLY A 34 -30.02 -17.34 -20.63
N GLY A 35 -30.16 -16.03 -20.44
CA GLY A 35 -29.03 -15.10 -20.26
C GLY A 35 -28.39 -15.10 -18.86
N TRP A 36 -28.76 -16.03 -17.98
CA TRP A 36 -28.25 -16.09 -16.59
C TRP A 36 -26.80 -16.54 -16.48
N LEU A 37 -26.32 -17.36 -17.43
CA LEU A 37 -24.96 -17.91 -17.42
C LEU A 37 -23.85 -16.84 -17.39
N PRO A 38 -23.82 -15.84 -18.30
CA PRO A 38 -22.83 -14.77 -18.24
C PRO A 38 -22.93 -13.91 -16.97
N LEU A 39 -24.13 -13.76 -16.41
CA LEU A 39 -24.34 -12.99 -15.18
C LEU A 39 -23.73 -13.71 -13.96
N VAL A 40 -23.85 -15.03 -13.90
CA VAL A 40 -23.20 -15.86 -12.87
C VAL A 40 -21.68 -15.76 -12.97
N PHE A 41 -21.12 -15.89 -14.19
CA PHE A 41 -19.67 -15.75 -14.39
C PHE A 41 -19.18 -14.36 -14.01
N ALA A 42 -19.86 -13.29 -14.44
CA ALA A 42 -19.50 -11.92 -14.09
C ALA A 42 -19.50 -11.71 -12.57
N THR A 43 -20.53 -12.21 -11.87
CA THR A 43 -20.65 -12.10 -10.41
C THR A 43 -19.54 -12.88 -9.69
N PHE A 44 -19.21 -14.08 -10.18
CA PHE A 44 -18.12 -14.91 -9.64
C PHE A 44 -16.77 -14.21 -9.77
N PHE A 45 -16.40 -13.75 -10.98
CA PHE A 45 -15.15 -13.04 -11.20
C PHE A 45 -15.07 -11.73 -10.41
N LEU A 46 -16.17 -10.97 -10.34
CA LEU A 46 -16.24 -9.76 -9.52
C LEU A 46 -16.00 -10.08 -8.05
N THR A 47 -16.58 -11.15 -7.52
CA THR A 47 -16.40 -11.55 -6.12
C THR A 47 -14.95 -11.93 -5.83
N VAL A 48 -14.33 -12.73 -6.71
CA VAL A 48 -12.91 -13.10 -6.58
C VAL A 48 -12.01 -11.85 -6.62
N MET A 49 -12.23 -10.96 -7.58
CA MET A 49 -11.46 -9.71 -7.70
C MET A 49 -11.71 -8.78 -6.51
N TYR A 50 -12.95 -8.68 -6.04
CA TYR A 50 -13.31 -7.84 -4.89
C TYR A 50 -12.66 -8.36 -3.60
N ILE A 51 -12.71 -9.67 -3.35
CA ILE A 51 -12.03 -10.30 -2.20
C ILE A 51 -10.52 -10.09 -2.30
N TRP A 52 -9.93 -10.29 -3.49
CA TRP A 52 -8.50 -10.09 -3.69
C TRP A 52 -8.07 -8.64 -3.47
N HIS A 53 -8.82 -7.69 -4.04
CA HIS A 53 -8.57 -6.26 -3.87
C HIS A 53 -8.73 -5.86 -2.41
N TYR A 54 -9.82 -6.28 -1.76
CA TYR A 54 -10.06 -6.01 -0.35
C TYR A 54 -8.93 -6.58 0.53
N GLY A 55 -8.52 -7.82 0.30
CA GLY A 55 -7.42 -8.46 1.02
C GLY A 55 -6.07 -7.77 0.78
N SER A 56 -5.78 -7.38 -0.47
CA SER A 56 -4.55 -6.66 -0.81
C SER A 56 -4.50 -5.28 -0.18
N VAL A 57 -5.61 -4.54 -0.19
CA VAL A 57 -5.73 -3.23 0.43
C VAL A 57 -5.64 -3.34 1.95
N LEU A 58 -6.29 -4.34 2.56
CA LEU A 58 -6.23 -4.55 4.00
C LEU A 58 -4.83 -4.94 4.45
N LYS A 59 -4.16 -5.85 3.72
CA LYS A 59 -2.76 -6.20 3.96
C LYS A 59 -1.84 -4.99 3.85
N TYR A 60 -1.99 -4.20 2.80
CA TYR A 60 -1.24 -2.97 2.59
C TYR A 60 -1.49 -1.95 3.72
N GLN A 61 -2.74 -1.78 4.14
CA GLN A 61 -3.06 -0.89 5.26
C GLN A 61 -2.54 -1.40 6.59
N SER A 62 -2.53 -2.71 6.85
CA SER A 62 -1.94 -3.28 8.05
C SER A 62 -0.43 -3.06 8.08
N GLU A 63 0.27 -3.30 6.97
CA GLU A 63 1.71 -3.02 6.84
C GLU A 63 2.03 -1.52 7.03
N VAL A 64 1.13 -0.62 6.63
CA VAL A 64 1.28 0.83 6.81
C VAL A 64 0.83 1.33 8.20
N ARG A 65 -0.10 0.63 8.87
CA ARG A 65 -0.70 1.04 10.16
C ARG A 65 0.09 0.49 11.34
N GLU A 66 0.70 -0.67 11.19
CA GLU A 66 1.59 -1.30 12.16
C GLU A 66 3.01 -0.72 12.05
N LYS A 67 3.09 0.60 11.85
CA LYS A 67 4.33 1.37 12.01
C LYS A 67 4.66 1.36 13.48
N ILE A 68 5.50 0.42 13.88
CA ILE A 68 6.14 0.47 15.18
C ILE A 68 6.96 1.77 15.20
N SER A 69 6.62 2.66 16.14
CA SER A 69 7.38 3.88 16.36
C SER A 69 8.81 3.51 16.71
N MET A 70 9.78 4.32 16.26
CA MET A 70 11.19 4.14 16.65
C MET A 70 11.35 4.06 18.18
N ASP A 71 10.46 4.71 18.92
CA ASP A 71 10.43 4.73 20.38
C ASP A 71 10.17 3.34 20.98
N PHE A 72 9.33 2.50 20.36
CA PHE A 72 9.10 1.12 20.80
C PHE A 72 10.32 0.23 20.57
N MET A 73 11.12 0.46 19.51
CA MET A 73 12.40 -0.25 19.35
C MET A 73 13.41 0.13 20.43
N ILE A 74 13.48 1.42 20.79
CA ILE A 74 14.38 1.90 21.85
C ILE A 74 13.95 1.31 23.20
N GLU A 75 12.64 1.27 23.48
CA GLU A 75 12.10 0.65 24.69
C GLU A 75 12.37 -0.87 24.73
N LEU A 76 12.13 -1.57 23.62
CA LEU A 76 12.33 -3.01 23.52
C LEU A 76 13.83 -3.37 23.64
N GLY A 77 14.71 -2.64 22.96
CA GLY A 77 16.16 -2.80 23.07
C GLY A 77 16.73 -2.46 24.45
N SER A 78 16.07 -1.61 25.23
CA SER A 78 16.44 -1.31 26.62
C SER A 78 16.01 -2.41 27.61
N LYS A 79 14.90 -3.11 27.32
CA LYS A 79 14.34 -4.19 28.15
C LYS A 79 14.95 -5.55 27.87
N LEU A 80 15.31 -5.82 26.61
CA LEU A 80 16.12 -6.99 26.27
C LEU A 80 17.56 -6.69 26.68
N GLY A 81 18.08 -7.41 27.67
CA GLY A 81 19.49 -7.40 28.06
C GLY A 81 20.37 -7.92 26.92
N THR A 82 20.50 -7.12 25.87
CA THR A 82 20.88 -7.62 24.56
C THR A 82 22.40 -7.67 24.46
N VAL A 83 22.93 -8.88 24.27
CA VAL A 83 24.36 -9.07 23.99
C VAL A 83 24.63 -8.46 22.61
N ARG A 84 25.33 -7.32 22.58
CA ARG A 84 25.72 -6.65 21.33
C ARG A 84 26.85 -7.43 20.68
N VAL A 85 26.57 -8.04 19.55
CA VAL A 85 27.59 -8.72 18.75
C VAL A 85 28.15 -7.72 17.73
N PRO A 86 29.49 -7.59 17.60
CA PRO A 86 30.07 -6.76 16.55
C PRO A 86 29.68 -7.33 15.17
N GLY A 87 28.90 -6.56 14.41
CA GLY A 87 28.40 -6.94 13.09
C GLY A 87 27.48 -5.85 12.53
N ILE A 88 27.30 -5.86 11.21
CA ILE A 88 26.43 -4.93 10.48
C ILE A 88 25.22 -5.74 10.02
N ASP A 89 24.02 -5.32 10.41
CA ASP A 89 22.77 -5.90 9.91
C ASP A 89 22.18 -5.00 8.82
N LEU A 90 21.82 -5.61 7.69
CA LEU A 90 21.27 -4.93 6.51
C LEU A 90 19.82 -5.39 6.34
N LEU A 91 18.88 -4.52 6.69
CA LEU A 91 17.46 -4.79 6.53
C LEU A 91 16.92 -4.02 5.34
N TYR A 92 16.49 -4.77 4.33
CA TYR A 92 15.73 -4.23 3.21
C TYR A 92 14.30 -3.90 3.66
N ASN A 93 13.88 -2.65 3.46
CA ASN A 93 12.54 -2.20 3.77
C ASN A 93 11.99 -1.34 2.63
N GLU A 94 10.86 -1.74 2.06
CA GLU A 94 10.19 -1.01 0.99
C GLU A 94 9.44 0.23 1.49
N LEU A 95 9.26 0.36 2.80
CA LEU A 95 8.47 1.43 3.41
C LEU A 95 9.33 2.68 3.72
N VAL A 96 9.00 3.77 3.03
CA VAL A 96 9.65 5.08 3.20
C VAL A 96 9.42 5.68 4.60
N HIS A 97 8.38 5.25 5.33
CA HIS A 97 8.10 5.69 6.69
C HIS A 97 7.75 4.50 7.61
N GLY A 98 8.56 4.31 8.66
CA GLY A 98 8.37 3.25 9.66
C GLY A 98 9.32 2.06 9.49
N ILE A 99 9.60 1.37 10.59
CA ILE A 99 10.30 0.08 10.62
C ILE A 99 9.21 -1.00 10.56
N PRO A 100 9.36 -2.05 9.72
CA PRO A 100 8.34 -3.08 9.58
C PRO A 100 8.18 -3.88 10.88
N SER A 101 6.93 -4.24 11.24
CA SER A 101 6.61 -5.04 12.43
C SER A 101 7.36 -6.35 12.52
N ILE A 102 7.75 -6.91 11.36
CA ILE A 102 8.56 -8.12 11.26
C ILE A 102 9.85 -7.99 12.08
N PHE A 103 10.44 -6.80 12.16
CA PHE A 103 11.66 -6.58 12.91
C PHE A 103 11.46 -6.76 14.42
N GLY A 104 10.32 -6.35 14.97
CA GLY A 104 9.98 -6.62 16.38
C GLY A 104 9.91 -8.12 16.68
N GLN A 105 9.29 -8.90 15.79
CA GLN A 105 9.23 -10.36 15.89
C GLN A 105 10.63 -11.00 15.76
N PHE A 106 11.47 -10.48 14.87
CA PHE A 106 12.86 -10.92 14.70
C PHE A 106 13.70 -10.65 15.95
N LEU A 107 13.58 -9.46 16.55
CA LEU A 107 14.26 -9.09 17.78
C LEU A 107 13.86 -9.95 18.98
N LEU A 108 12.59 -10.38 19.04
CA LEU A 108 12.11 -11.28 20.10
C LEU A 108 12.62 -12.72 19.91
N SER A 109 12.86 -13.12 18.67
CA SER A 109 13.30 -14.48 18.32
C SER A 109 14.82 -14.65 18.36
N LEU A 110 15.58 -13.56 18.23
CA LEU A 110 17.03 -13.56 18.17
C LEU A 110 17.62 -12.82 19.39
N PRO A 111 18.37 -13.50 20.28
CA PRO A 111 18.96 -12.89 21.47
C PRO A 111 20.20 -12.00 21.19
N SER A 112 20.47 -11.66 19.93
CA SER A 112 21.63 -10.87 19.52
C SER A 112 21.23 -9.71 18.60
N ILE A 113 21.48 -8.49 19.05
CA ILE A 113 21.35 -7.28 18.22
C ILE A 113 22.74 -6.87 17.75
N HIS A 114 22.87 -6.66 16.44
CA HIS A 114 24.09 -6.17 15.81
C HIS A 114 24.38 -4.72 16.21
N SER A 115 25.67 -4.39 16.36
CA SER A 115 26.12 -3.07 16.79
C SER A 115 25.80 -1.94 15.80
N THR A 116 25.49 -2.24 14.54
CA THR A 116 25.07 -1.25 13.55
C THR A 116 23.99 -1.84 12.66
N ILE A 117 22.83 -1.20 12.63
CA ILE A 117 21.70 -1.60 11.80
C ILE A 117 21.53 -0.55 10.70
N ILE A 118 21.58 -1.00 9.45
CA ILE A 118 21.37 -0.15 8.27
C ILE A 118 20.07 -0.58 7.60
N PHE A 119 19.07 0.29 7.65
CA PHE A 119 17.82 0.11 6.91
C PHE A 119 18.00 0.61 5.48
N VAL A 120 17.94 -0.27 4.49
CA VAL A 120 18.04 0.09 3.07
C VAL A 120 16.65 0.14 2.45
N CYS A 121 16.27 1.30 1.91
CA CYS A 121 14.99 1.52 1.25
C CYS A 121 15.20 1.93 -0.20
N ILE A 122 14.73 1.10 -1.13
CA ILE A 122 14.80 1.39 -2.57
C ILE A 122 13.51 2.10 -2.98
N LYS A 123 13.64 3.29 -3.58
CA LYS A 123 12.51 4.07 -4.10
C LYS A 123 12.71 4.39 -5.57
N TYR A 124 11.74 3.98 -6.39
CA TYR A 124 11.69 4.36 -7.79
C TYR A 124 11.09 5.77 -7.92
N VAL A 125 11.80 6.65 -8.62
CA VAL A 125 11.41 8.06 -8.85
C VAL A 125 11.09 8.22 -10.35
N PRO A 126 10.06 9.01 -10.74
CA PRO A 126 9.68 9.20 -12.13
C PRO A 126 10.65 10.13 -12.89
N VAL A 127 11.95 9.90 -12.77
CA VAL A 127 13.04 10.61 -13.45
C VAL A 127 13.89 9.61 -14.22
N PRO A 128 14.49 10.00 -15.37
CA PRO A 128 15.24 9.07 -16.22
C PRO A 128 16.46 8.48 -15.50
N VAL A 129 17.32 9.35 -14.95
CA VAL A 129 18.54 8.98 -14.25
C VAL A 129 18.62 9.87 -13.02
N VAL A 130 18.81 9.28 -11.83
CA VAL A 130 19.02 10.05 -10.60
C VAL A 130 20.50 10.42 -10.49
N PRO A 131 20.87 11.70 -10.25
CA PRO A 131 22.27 12.08 -10.04
C PRO A 131 22.87 11.33 -8.84
N GLN A 132 24.14 10.93 -8.94
CA GLN A 132 24.81 10.08 -7.93
C GLN A 132 24.77 10.68 -6.51
N GLU A 133 24.80 12.01 -6.41
CA GLU A 133 24.75 12.75 -5.15
C GLU A 133 23.39 12.61 -4.43
N GLU A 134 22.30 12.43 -5.17
CA GLU A 134 20.95 12.23 -4.60
C GLU A 134 20.52 10.76 -4.59
N ARG A 135 21.33 9.87 -5.16
CA ARG A 135 21.04 8.44 -5.29
C ARG A 135 21.03 7.75 -3.94
N PHE A 136 21.92 8.13 -3.01
CA PHE A 136 22.02 7.53 -1.68
C PHE A 136 21.88 8.59 -0.61
N LEU A 137 20.71 8.64 0.03
CA LEU A 137 20.47 9.53 1.16
C LEU A 137 20.63 8.75 2.46
N PHE A 138 21.66 9.09 3.22
CA PHE A 138 21.89 8.53 4.55
C PHE A 138 21.26 9.45 5.60
N CYS A 139 20.28 8.93 6.32
CA CYS A 139 19.66 9.60 7.46
C CYS A 139 19.94 8.79 8.72
N ARG A 140 20.44 9.42 9.79
CA ARG A 140 20.54 8.75 11.08
C ARG A 140 19.18 8.72 11.75
N VAL A 141 18.79 7.55 12.25
CA VAL A 141 17.45 7.30 12.79
C VAL A 141 17.60 6.98 14.27
N GLY A 142 17.71 8.02 15.12
CA GLY A 142 17.74 7.88 16.58
C GLY A 142 18.73 8.78 17.35
N PRO A 143 18.69 8.73 18.70
CA PRO A 143 19.62 9.43 19.60
C PRO A 143 21.08 9.05 19.36
N LYS A 144 22.05 9.84 19.87
CA LYS A 144 23.49 9.61 19.63
C LYS A 144 24.02 8.27 20.12
N ASP A 145 23.27 7.60 20.98
CA ASP A 145 23.67 6.35 21.62
C ASP A 145 23.30 5.09 20.80
N TYR A 146 22.51 5.25 19.74
CA TYR A 146 22.11 4.16 18.85
C TYR A 146 22.71 4.35 17.45
N HIS A 147 23.59 3.43 17.03
CA HIS A 147 24.18 3.38 15.68
C HIS A 147 23.19 2.80 14.65
N ILE A 148 22.02 3.43 14.53
CA ILE A 148 20.98 3.04 13.57
C ILE A 148 20.99 4.05 12.42
N PHE A 149 21.25 3.56 11.22
CA PHE A 149 21.29 4.35 10.00
C PHE A 149 20.19 3.89 9.03
N LYS A 150 19.66 4.83 8.27
CA LYS A 150 18.75 4.57 7.16
C LYS A 150 19.39 5.07 5.87
N CYS A 151 19.52 4.20 4.89
CA CYS A 151 19.94 4.52 3.53
C CYS A 151 18.72 4.47 2.62
N ILE A 152 18.39 5.58 1.97
CA ILE A 152 17.35 5.63 0.93
C ILE A 152 18.06 5.66 -0.42
N ALA A 153 17.92 4.60 -1.18
CA ALA A 153 18.44 4.48 -2.53
C ALA A 153 17.36 4.88 -3.56
N ARG A 154 17.58 5.93 -4.32
CA ARG A 154 16.65 6.42 -5.35
C ARG A 154 17.09 5.94 -6.73
N TYR A 155 16.21 5.29 -7.46
CA TYR A 155 16.46 4.82 -8.83
C TYR A 155 15.49 5.44 -9.82
N GLY A 156 16.01 5.89 -10.95
CA GLY A 156 15.25 6.33 -12.10
C GLY A 156 14.80 5.15 -12.98
N TYR A 157 13.86 5.39 -13.89
CA TYR A 157 13.33 4.35 -14.77
C TYR A 157 14.30 3.88 -15.86
N LYS A 158 15.41 4.60 -16.11
CA LYS A 158 16.51 4.20 -17.01
C LYS A 158 17.81 3.82 -16.28
N ASP A 159 17.78 3.70 -14.95
CA ASP A 159 18.97 3.35 -14.16
C ASP A 159 19.25 1.83 -14.11
N VAL A 160 18.57 1.03 -14.94
CA VAL A 160 18.67 -0.44 -15.04
C VAL A 160 19.27 -0.87 -16.37
#